data_AF-V4NBH6-F1
#
_entry.id   AF-V4NBH6-F1
#
_cell.length_a   1.000
_cell.length_b   1.000
_cell.length_c   1.000
_cell.angle_alpha   90.00
_cell.angle_beta   90.00
_cell.angle_gamma   90.00
#
_symmetry.space_group_name_H-M   'P 1'
#
loop_
_entity.id
_entity.type
_entity.pdbx_description
1 polymer ?
#
loop_
_entity_poly.entity_id
_entity_poly.type
_entity_poly.pdbx_seq_one_letter_code
_entity_poly.pdbx_strand_id
1 'polypeptide(L)' 'MSNDDKPLSTLVSQGWEIVNYTVAYEAEGAMQSVLLRRQKQHKILRFRQKTFGKGYVVKEMDV' A
#
# COMPACT_ATOMS: atom_id res chain seq x y z
N MET A 1 -17.96 -0.49 0.93
CA MET A 1 -17.14 -1.70 0.73
C MET A 1 -15.72 -1.24 0.47
N SER A 2 -14.78 -1.50 1.37
CA SER A 2 -13.38 -1.13 1.18
C SER A 2 -12.83 -1.90 -0.01
N ASN A 3 -12.33 -1.19 -1.02
CA ASN A 3 -11.73 -1.76 -2.23
C ASN A 3 -10.35 -2.36 -1.91
N ASP A 4 -10.30 -3.34 -1.02
CA ASP A 4 -9.07 -4.03 -0.59
C ASP A 4 -8.40 -4.81 -1.74
N ASP A 5 -9.09 -4.92 -2.89
CA ASP A 5 -8.57 -5.50 -4.12
C ASP A 5 -7.58 -4.58 -4.86
N LYS A 6 -7.66 -3.25 -4.65
CA LYS A 6 -6.82 -2.26 -5.35
C LYS A 6 -6.40 -1.14 -4.39
N PRO A 7 -5.58 -1.44 -3.37
CA PRO A 7 -5.25 -0.49 -2.31
C PRO A 7 -4.53 0.75 -2.86
N LEU A 8 -3.59 0.57 -3.81
CA LEU A 8 -2.85 1.68 -4.39
C LEU A 8 -3.71 2.55 -5.34
N SER A 9 -4.48 1.93 -6.23
CA SER A 9 -5.33 2.68 -7.19
C SER A 9 -6.34 3.57 -6.48
N THR A 10 -6.89 3.08 -5.36
CA THR A 10 -7.83 3.86 -4.53
C THR A 10 -7.15 5.12 -4.00
N LEU A 11 -5.93 5.04 -3.47
CA LEU A 11 -5.22 6.20 -2.95
C LEU A 11 -4.80 7.18 -4.05
N VAL A 12 -4.34 6.67 -5.20
CA VAL A 12 -4.02 7.53 -6.35
C VAL A 12 -5.26 8.30 -6.82
N SER A 13 -6.44 7.66 -6.88
CA SER A 13 -7.69 8.35 -7.23
C SER A 13 -8.12 9.43 -6.22
N GLN A 14 -7.66 9.33 -4.97
CA GLN A 14 -7.90 10.32 -3.90
C GLN A 14 -6.85 11.45 -3.88
N GLY A 15 -5.98 11.50 -4.89
CA GLY A 15 -4.96 12.53 -5.04
C GLY A 15 -3.67 12.28 -4.27
N TRP A 16 -3.40 11.04 -3.83
CA TRP A 16 -2.09 10.67 -3.31
C TRP A 16 -1.10 10.41 -4.44
N GLU A 17 0.05 11.04 -4.36
CA GLU A 17 1.17 10.90 -5.28
C GLU A 17 2.14 9.84 -4.77
N ILE A 18 2.66 9.01 -5.66
CA ILE A 18 3.71 8.02 -5.34
C ILE A 18 5.05 8.73 -5.34
N VAL A 19 5.72 8.75 -4.18
CA VAL A 19 7.04 9.36 -4.01
C VAL A 19 8.15 8.32 -4.09
N ASN A 20 7.92 7.15 -3.50
CA ASN A 20 8.90 6.06 -3.49
C ASN A 20 8.18 4.71 -3.46
N TYR A 21 8.85 3.69 -3.98
CA TYR A 21 8.42 2.31 -4.00
C TYR A 21 9.58 1.38 -3.67
N THR A 22 9.37 0.49 -2.71
CA THR A 22 10.33 -0.56 -2.37
C THR A 22 9.63 -1.89 -2.15
N VAL A 23 10.38 -2.98 -2.32
CA VAL A 23 9.94 -4.34 -2.05
C VAL A 23 10.93 -5.01 -1.13
N ALA A 24 10.41 -5.67 -0.08
CA ALA A 24 11.18 -6.54 0.78
C ALA A 24 10.58 -7.94 0.75
N TYR A 25 11.42 -8.97 0.73
CA TYR A 25 10.97 -10.35 0.91
C TYR A 25 10.92 -10.67 2.40
N GLU A 26 9.72 -10.90 2.92
CA GLU A 26 9.46 -11.33 4.30
C GLU A 26 9.05 -12.81 4.30
N ALA A 27 8.91 -13.41 5.48
CA ALA A 27 8.56 -14.83 5.62
C ALA A 27 7.23 -15.18 4.91
N GLU A 28 6.30 -14.23 4.88
CA GLU A 28 4.97 -14.38 4.30
C GLU A 28 4.89 -13.93 2.83
N GLY A 29 6.03 -13.60 2.21
CA GLY A 29 6.15 -13.24 0.80
C GLY A 29 6.68 -11.83 0.55
N ALA A 30 6.56 -11.37 -0.71
CA ALA A 30 7.00 -10.04 -1.11
C ALA A 30 6.07 -8.96 -0.54
N MET A 31 6.61 -8.17 0.39
CA MET A 31 5.93 -7.05 1.01
C MET A 31 6.30 -5.76 0.28
N GLN A 32 5.29 -5.12 -0.30
CA GLN A 32 5.45 -3.87 -1.04
C GLN A 32 5.25 -2.70 -0.09
N SER A 33 6.10 -1.68 -0.21
CA SER A 33 5.99 -0.44 0.57
C SER A 33 6.03 0.76 -0.36
N VAL A 34 5.03 1.62 -0.25
CA VAL A 34 4.87 2.82 -1.09
C VAL A 34 4.82 4.04 -0.19
N LEU A 35 5.76 4.95 -0.37
CA LEU A 35 5.67 6.28 0.24
C LEU A 35 4.73 7.13 -0.62
N LEU A 36 3.67 7.61 0.00
CA LEU A 36 2.65 8.45 -0.61
C LEU A 36 2.71 9.84 -0.03
N ARG A 37 2.47 10.85 -0.88
CA ARG A 37 2.34 12.25 -0.49
C ARG A 37 1.03 12.81 -0.99
N ARG A 38 0.36 13.62 -0.17
CA ARG A 38 -0.72 14.48 -0.62
C ARG A 38 -0.58 15.83 0.08
N GLN A 39 -0.31 16.88 -0.71
CA GLN A 39 0.02 18.21 -0.18
C GLN A 39 1.21 18.13 0.81
N LYS A 40 1.00 18.45 2.09
CA LYS A 40 2.02 18.39 3.17
C LYS A 40 1.95 17.12 4.03
N GLN A 41 1.09 16.15 3.68
CA GLN A 41 0.93 14.90 4.41
C GLN A 41 1.67 13.76 3.71
N HIS A 42 2.31 12.91 4.50
CA HIS A 42 2.92 11.67 4.03
C HIS A 42 2.31 10.46 4.74
N LYS A 43 2.26 9.34 4.03
CA LYS A 43 1.97 8.05 4.64
C LYS A 43 2.67 6.93 3.87
N ILE A 44 2.92 5.83 4.54
CA ILE A 44 3.42 4.60 3.92
C ILE A 44 2.25 3.63 3.80
N LEU A 45 1.96 3.22 2.56
CA LEU A 45 1.09 2.09 2.28
C LEU A 45 1.98 0.85 2.14
N ARG A 46 1.78 -0.13 3.02
CA ARG A 46 2.38 -1.46 2.87
C ARG A 46 1.32 -2.46 2.47
N PHE A 47 1.62 -3.28 1.47
CA PHE A 47 0.71 -4.34 1.07
C PHE A 47 1.42 -5.57 0.51
N ARG A 48 0.82 -6.73 0.71
CA ARG A 48 1.22 -8.01 0.10
C ARG A 48 0.01 -8.83 -0.27
N GLN A 49 0.16 -9.76 -1.21
CA GLN A 49 -0.89 -10.74 -1.47
C GLN A 49 -1.11 -11.64 -0.25
N LYS A 50 -2.37 -11.98 0.03
CA LYS A 50 -2.70 -12.96 1.06
C LYS A 50 -2.16 -14.33 0.66
N THR A 51 -1.57 -15.03 1.63
CA THR A 51 -1.07 -16.40 1.45
C THR A 51 -2.23 -17.39 1.25
N PHE A 52 -3.41 -17.08 1.82
CA PHE A 52 -4.64 -17.86 1.65
C PHE A 52 -5.80 -16.94 1.23
N GLY A 53 -6.53 -17.35 0.19
CA GLY A 53 -7.68 -16.62 -0.34
C GLY A 53 -7.31 -15.51 -1.33
N LYS A 54 -8.29 -14.69 -1.71
CA LYS A 54 -8.11 -13.54 -2.62
C LYS A 54 -7.90 -12.24 -1.83
N GLY A 55 -7.15 -11.32 -2.42
CA GLY A 55 -6.96 -9.95 -1.93
C GLY A 55 -5.59 -9.69 -1.28
N TYR A 56 -5.46 -8.52 -0.69
CA TYR A 56 -4.21 -8.03 -0.10
C TYR A 56 -4.29 -7.93 1.42
N VAL A 57 -3.18 -8.17 2.11
CA VAL A 57 -2.96 -7.66 3.46
C VAL A 57 -2.44 -6.25 3.29
N VAL A 58 -3.10 -5.27 3.92
CA VAL A 58 -2.79 -3.84 3.77
C VAL A 58 -2.54 -3.25 5.14
N LYS A 59 -1.49 -2.43 5.26
CA LYS A 59 -1.16 -1.65 6.45
C LYS A 59 -0.80 -0.23 6.05
N GLU A 60 -1.45 0.75 6.68
CA GLU A 60 -1.13 2.16 6.51
C GLU A 60 -0.39 2.69 7.74
N MET A 61 0.56 3.60 7.52
CA MET A 61 1.34 4.26 8.57
C MET A 61 1.52 5.73 8.24
N ASP A 62 1.07 6.62 9.12
CA ASP A 62 1.33 8.06 8.99
C ASP A 62 2.79 8.37 9.34
N VAL A 63 3.40 9.33 8.63
CA VAL A 63 4.81 9.76 8.80
C VAL A 63 4.96 11.27 8.65
#